data_AF-A0A543IXW3-F1
#
_entry.id   AF-A0A543IXW3-F1
#
_cell.length_a   1.000
_cell.length_b   1.000
_cell.length_c   1.000
_cell.angle_alpha   90.00
_cell.angle_beta   90.00
_cell.angle_gamma   90.00
#
_symmetry.space_group_name_H-M   'P 1'
#
loop_
_entity.id
_entity.type
_entity.pdbx_description
1 polymer ?
#
loop_
_entity_poly.entity_id
_entity_poly.type
_entity_poly.pdbx_seq_one_letter_code
_entity_poly.pdbx_strand_id
1 'polypeptide(L)'
;MLDRALDRAVHGAPDRAPGTRGGPADGAPPDEPALAPALLTRIATLNFGLGRVDEADREFAAARRRVRDPGLLAALVAQQAYHLAARGECRRALALLDAAAPGRPAAPAHPIAVAARATAIAQLGRCRQAAALCDAALDAGVPPGLPPVIPEPLPALLAARHAALLLAGDAAGARAGIAAAVHGEPPPSRGDRAPLELCLAQAERTLGAVAAATRLARSAEHDLAGTWLHAVAAGELAHLAALRGDRAEAEEALAAARRGASPAARLAGFWAELAEPWVIALRDGQAAGAAAALALAGRARAAGAHGFELLALHDVVRLAPPRSIPCRRAATRLADLAVAFEGDLAKAAAAHARALAAGDPAALTAASRELERIGLPLPSAEAAAQAADLLVAAGREVPARAAHARAWYLGARCEGARTPALARVREPRLTAREGEVAALAAGGLSSKQIAARLAMSVRTVDNHLRAVYLKLGIAGRTELVHVGVRPPSGVGRAP
;
A
#
# COMPACT_ATOMS: atom_id res chain seq x y z
N MET A 1 12.64 33.97 -20.16
CA MET A 1 12.35 34.17 -21.60
C MET A 1 11.42 33.09 -22.15
N LEU A 2 11.67 31.81 -21.85
CA LEU A 2 10.77 30.67 -22.15
C LEU A 2 9.36 30.87 -21.56
N ASP A 3 9.25 31.27 -20.29
CA ASP A 3 7.96 31.52 -19.62
C ASP A 3 7.11 32.59 -20.34
N ARG A 4 7.73 33.69 -20.80
CA ARG A 4 7.02 34.72 -21.58
C ARG A 4 6.70 34.28 -23.01
N ALA A 5 7.42 33.31 -23.55
CA ALA A 5 7.13 32.72 -24.87
C ALA A 5 5.99 31.70 -24.77
N LEU A 6 5.99 30.89 -23.71
CA LEU A 6 4.89 29.99 -23.32
C LEU A 6 3.64 30.76 -22.96
N ASP A 7 3.70 31.80 -22.12
CA ASP A 7 2.54 32.65 -21.80
C ASP A 7 1.97 33.29 -23.08
N ARG A 8 2.83 33.78 -23.99
CA ARG A 8 2.37 34.32 -25.29
C ARG A 8 1.78 33.24 -26.21
N ALA A 9 2.34 32.03 -26.21
CA ALA A 9 1.85 30.90 -27.01
C ALA A 9 0.57 30.27 -26.45
N VAL A 10 0.38 30.26 -25.12
CA VAL A 10 -0.71 29.60 -24.40
C VAL A 10 -1.86 30.55 -24.08
N HIS A 11 -1.57 31.80 -23.69
CA HIS A 11 -2.57 32.80 -23.32
C HIS A 11 -2.80 33.88 -24.39
N GLY A 12 -1.97 33.93 -25.43
CA GLY A 12 -1.99 35.03 -26.41
C GLY A 12 -1.31 36.29 -25.87
N ALA A 13 -0.86 37.18 -26.76
CA ALA A 13 -0.31 38.46 -26.33
C ALA A 13 -1.40 39.27 -25.60
N PRO A 14 -1.11 39.92 -24.45
CA PRO A 14 -2.04 40.87 -23.87
C PRO A 14 -2.29 41.98 -24.89
N ASP A 15 -3.57 42.35 -25.06
CA ASP A 15 -4.01 43.44 -25.93
C ASP A 15 -3.14 44.67 -25.69
N ARG A 16 -2.28 44.99 -26.66
CA ARG A 16 -1.52 46.24 -26.61
C ARG A 16 -2.50 47.35 -26.97
N ALA A 17 -2.60 48.33 -26.08
CA ALA A 17 -3.26 49.61 -26.33
C ALA A 17 -2.90 50.17 -27.73
N PRO A 18 -3.84 50.81 -28.43
CA PRO A 18 -3.67 51.19 -29.82
C PRO A 18 -2.62 52.30 -29.93
N GLY A 19 -1.42 51.97 -30.37
CA GLY A 19 -0.40 52.98 -30.64
C GLY A 19 1.05 52.51 -30.58
N THR A 20 1.45 51.51 -31.36
CA THR A 20 2.83 51.42 -31.88
C THR A 20 2.82 50.58 -33.16
N ARG A 21 3.11 51.23 -34.29
CA ARG A 21 3.30 50.60 -35.61
C ARG A 21 4.70 49.96 -35.67
N GLY A 22 4.79 48.77 -36.28
CA GLY A 22 5.95 48.39 -37.09
C GLY A 22 6.77 47.20 -36.63
N GLY A 23 6.40 46.00 -37.11
CA GLY A 23 7.24 44.81 -37.21
C GLY A 23 6.40 43.65 -37.74
N PRO A 24 6.83 42.89 -38.77
CA PRO A 24 6.00 41.86 -39.36
C PRO A 24 5.74 40.78 -38.29
N ALA A 25 4.48 40.65 -37.90
CA ALA A 25 3.99 39.53 -37.12
C ALA A 25 3.82 38.31 -38.05
N ASP A 26 4.90 37.94 -38.75
CA ASP A 26 5.03 36.63 -39.38
C ASP A 26 5.65 35.69 -38.35
N GLY A 27 4.80 35.22 -37.46
CA GLY A 27 5.09 34.05 -36.66
C GLY A 27 3.90 33.12 -36.83
N ALA A 28 4.01 32.16 -37.75
CA ALA A 28 3.13 30.99 -37.72
C ALA A 28 3.02 30.53 -36.25
N PRO A 29 1.82 30.17 -35.76
CA PRO A 29 1.69 29.63 -34.41
C PRO A 29 2.76 28.53 -34.26
N PRO A 30 3.56 28.54 -33.17
CA PRO A 30 4.65 27.60 -33.04
C PRO A 30 4.09 26.19 -33.22
N ASP A 31 4.82 25.36 -33.96
CA ASP A 31 4.40 23.99 -34.29
C ASP A 31 3.91 23.29 -33.01
N GLU A 32 2.64 22.87 -32.96
CA GLU A 32 2.01 22.34 -31.74
C GLU A 32 2.81 21.19 -31.09
N PRO A 33 3.41 20.26 -31.85
CA PRO A 33 4.32 19.23 -31.33
C PRO A 33 5.55 19.79 -30.62
N ALA A 34 6.08 20.94 -31.04
CA ALA A 34 7.23 21.59 -30.40
C ALA A 34 6.86 22.29 -29.08
N LEU A 35 5.59 22.67 -28.88
CA LEU A 35 5.08 23.29 -27.66
C LEU A 35 4.65 22.26 -26.60
N ALA A 36 4.32 21.05 -27.02
CA ALA A 36 3.78 19.99 -26.16
C ALA A 36 4.61 19.73 -24.88
N PRO A 37 5.94 19.51 -24.96
CA PRO A 37 6.74 19.21 -23.77
C PRO A 37 6.71 20.32 -22.72
N ALA A 38 6.82 21.56 -23.18
CA ALA A 38 6.91 22.71 -22.31
C ALA A 38 5.58 23.01 -21.61
N LEU A 39 4.47 22.84 -22.33
CA LEU A 39 3.12 22.96 -21.76
C LEU A 39 2.85 21.88 -20.71
N LEU A 40 3.08 20.61 -21.04
CA LEU A 40 2.86 19.48 -20.13
C LEU A 40 3.75 19.57 -18.89
N THR A 41 5.01 19.96 -19.07
CA THR A 41 5.95 20.19 -17.95
C THR A 41 5.46 21.31 -17.04
N ARG A 42 5.05 22.46 -17.60
CA ARG A 42 4.52 23.58 -16.81
C ARG A 42 3.30 23.19 -16.00
N ILE A 43 2.35 22.48 -16.62
CA ILE A 43 1.15 21.99 -15.94
C ILE A 43 1.52 21.05 -14.78
N ALA A 44 2.43 20.10 -15.02
CA ALA A 44 2.90 19.19 -13.99
C ALA A 44 3.63 19.93 -12.84
N THR A 45 4.45 20.93 -13.16
CA THR A 45 5.11 21.78 -12.15
C THR A 45 4.10 22.57 -11.33
N LEU A 46 3.12 23.22 -11.97
CA LEU A 46 2.06 23.94 -11.25
C LEU A 46 1.32 23.01 -10.29
N ASN A 47 1.00 21.79 -10.73
CA ASN A 47 0.21 20.87 -9.93
C ASN A 47 1.05 20.16 -8.86
N PHE A 48 2.00 19.31 -9.26
CA PHE A 48 2.76 18.47 -8.32
C PHE A 48 3.94 19.21 -7.67
N GLY A 49 4.56 20.17 -8.35
CA GLY A 49 5.69 20.93 -7.81
C GLY A 49 5.26 22.06 -6.86
N LEU A 50 4.27 22.85 -7.28
CA LEU A 50 3.86 24.09 -6.59
C LEU A 50 2.51 23.99 -5.87
N GLY A 51 1.73 22.93 -6.08
CA GLY A 51 0.40 22.79 -5.48
C GLY A 51 -0.64 23.81 -5.97
N ARG A 52 -0.38 24.52 -7.07
CA ARG A 52 -1.25 25.55 -7.68
C ARG A 52 -2.27 24.90 -8.61
N VAL A 53 -3.14 24.08 -8.03
CA VAL A 53 -4.11 23.22 -8.75
C VAL A 53 -5.04 24.03 -9.67
N ASP A 54 -5.58 25.14 -9.19
CA ASP A 54 -6.51 25.97 -9.96
C ASP A 54 -5.87 26.61 -11.20
N GLU A 55 -4.55 26.86 -11.14
CA GLU A 55 -3.79 27.34 -12.29
C GLU A 55 -3.54 26.23 -13.29
N ALA A 56 -3.15 25.05 -12.82
CA ALA A 56 -3.03 23.88 -13.69
C ALA A 56 -4.36 23.54 -14.41
N ASP A 57 -5.50 23.63 -13.71
CA ASP A 57 -6.82 23.39 -14.31
C ASP A 57 -7.19 24.46 -15.36
N ARG A 58 -6.84 25.73 -15.14
CA ARG A 58 -7.00 26.80 -16.15
C ARG A 58 -6.11 26.57 -17.37
N GLU A 59 -4.88 26.14 -17.16
CA GLU A 59 -3.93 25.81 -18.23
C GLU A 59 -4.42 24.62 -19.07
N PHE A 60 -4.92 23.55 -18.43
CA PHE A 60 -5.57 22.44 -19.15
C PHE A 60 -6.75 22.93 -20.01
N ALA A 61 -7.61 23.79 -19.46
CA ALA A 61 -8.77 24.31 -20.18
C ALA A 61 -8.37 25.20 -21.37
N ALA A 62 -7.33 26.03 -21.21
CA ALA A 62 -6.80 26.86 -22.28
C ALA A 62 -6.15 26.01 -23.39
N ALA A 63 -5.30 25.06 -23.02
CA ALA A 63 -4.64 24.15 -23.94
C ALA A 63 -5.62 23.36 -24.82
N ARG A 64 -6.65 22.76 -24.21
CA ARG A 64 -7.66 21.96 -24.92
C ARG A 64 -8.48 22.74 -25.95
N ARG A 65 -8.57 24.06 -25.83
CA ARG A 65 -9.27 24.91 -26.83
C ARG A 65 -8.38 25.24 -28.03
N ARG A 66 -7.06 25.20 -27.86
CA ARG A 66 -6.08 25.68 -28.84
C ARG A 66 -5.47 24.53 -29.63
N VAL A 67 -5.07 23.45 -28.95
CA VAL A 67 -4.41 22.30 -29.57
C VAL A 67 -5.38 21.58 -30.51
N ARG A 68 -4.90 21.28 -31.71
CA ARG A 68 -5.62 20.50 -32.73
C ARG A 68 -4.97 19.14 -33.00
N ASP A 69 -3.68 18.99 -32.71
CA ASP A 69 -2.98 17.71 -32.85
C ASP A 69 -3.64 16.60 -31.99
N PRO A 70 -4.09 15.48 -32.61
CA PRO A 70 -4.78 14.41 -31.89
C PRO A 70 -3.92 13.72 -30.82
N GLY A 71 -2.60 13.58 -31.05
CA GLY A 71 -1.69 12.93 -30.11
C GLY A 71 -1.49 13.77 -28.85
N LEU A 72 -1.29 15.08 -29.02
CA LEU A 72 -1.17 16.04 -27.94
C LEU A 72 -2.48 16.22 -27.18
N LEU A 73 -3.62 16.25 -27.86
CA LEU A 73 -4.93 16.25 -27.20
C LEU A 73 -5.11 15.00 -26.32
N ALA A 74 -4.73 13.82 -26.81
CA ALA A 74 -4.78 12.59 -26.03
C ALA A 74 -3.87 12.66 -24.80
N ALA A 75 -2.64 13.17 -24.94
CA ALA A 75 -1.70 13.36 -23.82
C ALA A 75 -2.23 14.36 -22.78
N LEU A 76 -2.81 15.49 -23.22
CA LEU A 76 -3.42 16.49 -22.34
C LEU A 76 -4.61 15.93 -21.56
N VAL A 77 -5.50 15.18 -22.23
CA VAL A 77 -6.64 14.52 -21.58
C VAL A 77 -6.16 13.47 -20.58
N ALA A 78 -5.18 12.65 -20.97
CA ALA A 78 -4.60 11.62 -20.11
C ALA A 78 -4.00 12.24 -18.83
N GLN A 79 -3.21 13.29 -18.98
CA GLN A 79 -2.62 14.03 -17.88
C GLN A 79 -3.68 14.67 -16.98
N GLN A 80 -4.65 15.39 -17.57
CA GLN A 80 -5.75 15.99 -16.79
C GLN A 80 -6.52 14.93 -15.99
N ALA A 81 -6.82 13.78 -16.60
CA ALA A 81 -7.48 12.67 -15.92
C ALA A 81 -6.63 12.10 -14.78
N TYR A 82 -5.31 11.98 -14.98
CA TYR A 82 -4.38 11.53 -13.94
C TYR A 82 -4.36 12.48 -12.74
N HIS A 83 -4.32 13.80 -12.98
CA HIS A 83 -4.37 14.79 -11.89
C HIS A 83 -5.72 14.80 -11.16
N LEU A 84 -6.84 14.64 -11.88
CA LEU A 84 -8.15 14.47 -11.25
C LEU A 84 -8.19 13.22 -10.37
N ALA A 85 -7.69 12.08 -10.89
CA ALA A 85 -7.60 10.85 -10.11
C ALA A 85 -6.70 11.03 -8.88
N ALA A 86 -5.52 11.65 -9.02
CA ALA A 86 -4.58 11.90 -7.92
C ALA A 86 -5.19 12.77 -6.80
N ARG A 87 -6.11 13.68 -7.14
CA ARG A 87 -6.89 14.49 -6.17
C ARG A 87 -8.04 13.73 -5.50
N GLY A 88 -8.30 12.49 -5.90
CA GLY A 88 -9.45 11.70 -5.44
C GLY A 88 -10.73 11.93 -6.23
N GLU A 89 -10.69 12.78 -7.27
CA GLU A 89 -11.84 13.13 -8.12
C GLU A 89 -12.13 12.04 -9.17
N CYS A 90 -12.18 10.78 -8.71
CA CYS A 90 -12.20 9.57 -9.53
C CYS A 90 -13.34 9.58 -10.56
N ARG A 91 -14.55 10.01 -10.15
CA ARG A 91 -15.71 10.08 -11.07
C ARG A 91 -15.52 11.13 -12.17
N ARG A 92 -14.91 12.27 -11.86
CA ARG A 92 -14.60 13.32 -12.85
C ARG A 92 -13.51 12.86 -13.81
N ALA A 93 -12.50 12.16 -13.31
CA ALA A 93 -11.46 11.54 -14.15
C ALA A 93 -12.07 10.55 -15.15
N LEU A 94 -12.95 9.66 -14.69
CA LEU A 94 -13.63 8.69 -15.57
C LEU A 94 -14.52 9.39 -16.60
N ALA A 95 -15.35 10.33 -16.19
CA ALA A 95 -16.21 11.09 -17.10
C ALA A 95 -15.40 11.83 -18.19
N LEU A 96 -14.24 12.39 -17.83
CA LEU A 96 -13.33 13.02 -18.78
C LEU A 96 -12.78 12.00 -19.80
N LEU A 97 -12.34 10.84 -19.33
CA LEU A 97 -11.80 9.79 -20.19
C LEU A 97 -12.86 9.19 -21.12
N ASP A 98 -14.08 9.00 -20.62
CA ASP A 98 -15.20 8.46 -21.41
C ASP A 98 -15.64 9.46 -22.49
N ALA A 99 -15.72 10.76 -22.16
CA ALA A 99 -16.08 11.82 -23.10
C ALA A 99 -15.04 12.04 -24.22
N ALA A 100 -13.79 11.64 -24.00
CA ALA A 100 -12.72 11.76 -25.00
C ALA A 100 -12.71 10.60 -26.02
N ALA A 101 -13.48 9.53 -25.78
CA ALA A 101 -13.51 8.32 -26.60
C ALA A 101 -14.89 7.94 -27.21
N PRO A 102 -15.74 8.87 -27.70
CA PRO A 102 -17.00 8.48 -28.33
C PRO A 102 -16.75 7.84 -29.71
N GLY A 103 -16.95 6.53 -29.82
CA GLY A 103 -17.14 5.84 -31.11
C GLY A 103 -15.90 5.58 -31.99
N ARG A 104 -14.67 5.71 -31.48
CA ARG A 104 -13.45 5.33 -32.23
C ARG A 104 -12.98 3.92 -31.87
N PRO A 105 -12.88 2.99 -32.83
CA PRO A 105 -12.14 1.74 -32.63
C PRO A 105 -10.62 1.99 -32.71
N ALA A 106 -9.87 1.41 -31.77
CA ALA A 106 -8.47 0.98 -31.89
C ALA A 106 -7.36 2.01 -32.19
N ALA A 107 -7.31 3.16 -31.48
CA ALA A 107 -6.00 3.72 -31.10
C ALA A 107 -5.66 3.20 -29.69
N PRO A 108 -4.45 2.70 -29.42
CA PRO A 108 -4.10 2.28 -28.06
C PRO A 108 -4.26 3.49 -27.13
N ALA A 109 -5.03 3.29 -26.05
CA ALA A 109 -5.27 4.35 -25.07
C ALA A 109 -3.92 4.80 -24.51
N HIS A 110 -3.72 6.13 -24.39
CA HIS A 110 -2.49 6.68 -23.83
C HIS A 110 -2.21 6.03 -22.45
N PRO A 111 -1.00 5.51 -22.18
CA PRO A 111 -0.70 4.77 -20.94
C PRO A 111 -1.07 5.52 -19.65
N ILE A 112 -0.84 6.84 -19.60
CA ILE A 112 -1.27 7.67 -18.46
C ILE A 112 -2.79 7.70 -18.29
N ALA A 113 -3.57 7.66 -19.38
CA ALA A 113 -5.03 7.56 -19.28
C ALA A 113 -5.46 6.20 -18.71
N VAL A 114 -4.73 5.13 -19.06
CA VAL A 114 -4.92 3.82 -18.45
C VAL A 114 -4.61 3.85 -16.96
N ALA A 115 -3.45 4.39 -16.55
CA ALA A 115 -3.08 4.52 -15.14
C ALA A 115 -4.11 5.36 -14.34
N ALA A 116 -4.61 6.46 -14.93
CA ALA A 116 -5.65 7.29 -14.35
C ALA A 116 -6.97 6.53 -14.17
N ARG A 117 -7.42 5.80 -15.21
CA ARG A 117 -8.63 4.97 -15.15
C ARG A 117 -8.49 3.86 -14.12
N ALA A 118 -7.38 3.13 -14.12
CA ALA A 118 -7.10 2.05 -13.18
C ALA A 118 -7.13 2.56 -11.74
N THR A 119 -6.45 3.69 -11.46
CA THR A 119 -6.48 4.35 -10.15
C THR A 119 -7.91 4.70 -9.73
N ALA A 120 -8.67 5.34 -10.62
CA ALA A 120 -10.03 5.78 -10.33
C ALA A 120 -10.99 4.60 -10.07
N ILE A 121 -10.97 3.56 -10.91
CA ILE A 121 -11.89 2.42 -10.73
C ILE A 121 -11.50 1.54 -9.54
N ALA A 122 -10.20 1.42 -9.21
CA ALA A 122 -9.74 0.73 -8.01
C ALA A 122 -10.26 1.41 -6.73
N GLN A 123 -10.21 2.75 -6.67
CA GLN A 123 -10.78 3.50 -5.54
C GLN A 123 -12.29 3.39 -5.44
N LEU A 124 -12.98 2.99 -6.51
CA LEU A 124 -14.42 2.71 -6.55
C LEU A 124 -14.76 1.22 -6.39
N GLY A 125 -13.78 0.38 -6.08
CA GLY A 125 -13.96 -1.04 -5.75
C GLY A 125 -13.67 -2.02 -6.88
N ARG A 126 -13.40 -1.57 -8.11
CA ARG A 126 -13.15 -2.46 -9.27
C ARG A 126 -11.66 -2.82 -9.39
N CYS A 127 -11.13 -3.41 -8.32
CA CYS A 127 -9.69 -3.59 -8.12
C CYS A 127 -9.04 -4.60 -9.08
N ARG A 128 -9.71 -5.73 -9.36
CA ARG A 128 -9.16 -6.75 -10.29
C ARG A 128 -9.24 -6.24 -11.72
N GLN A 129 -10.32 -5.54 -12.06
CA GLN A 129 -10.43 -4.87 -13.36
C GLN A 129 -9.34 -3.82 -13.56
N ALA A 130 -9.03 -3.02 -12.53
CA ALA A 130 -7.94 -2.05 -12.58
C ALA A 130 -6.58 -2.70 -12.84
N ALA A 131 -6.27 -3.78 -12.11
CA ALA A 131 -5.01 -4.52 -12.30
C ALA A 131 -4.90 -5.09 -13.72
N ALA A 132 -5.96 -5.76 -14.21
CA ALA A 132 -6.01 -6.32 -15.56
C ALA A 132 -5.88 -5.26 -16.65
N LEU A 133 -6.44 -4.07 -16.44
CA LEU A 133 -6.29 -2.95 -17.36
C LEU A 133 -4.83 -2.48 -17.44
N CYS A 134 -4.13 -2.42 -16.31
CA CYS A 134 -2.70 -2.12 -16.29
C CYS A 134 -1.87 -3.25 -16.93
N ASP A 135 -2.17 -4.52 -16.65
CA ASP A 135 -1.50 -5.67 -17.25
C ASP A 135 -1.55 -5.60 -18.79
N ALA A 136 -2.75 -5.40 -19.35
CA ALA A 136 -2.92 -5.28 -20.79
C ALA A 136 -2.13 -4.10 -21.40
N ALA A 137 -2.00 -2.98 -20.67
CA ALA A 137 -1.22 -1.83 -21.13
C ALA A 137 0.30 -2.06 -21.01
N LEU A 138 0.74 -2.80 -19.99
CA LEU A 138 2.15 -3.18 -19.84
C LEU A 138 2.56 -4.19 -20.92
N ASP A 139 1.70 -5.17 -21.22
CA ASP A 139 1.92 -6.17 -22.27
C ASP A 139 1.98 -5.54 -23.67
N ALA A 140 1.16 -4.52 -23.92
CA ALA A 140 1.19 -3.76 -25.17
C ALA A 140 2.45 -2.90 -25.33
N GLY A 141 3.16 -2.61 -24.24
CA GLY A 141 4.31 -1.72 -24.19
C GLY A 141 3.94 -0.24 -24.26
N VAL A 142 4.88 0.62 -23.85
CA VAL A 142 4.74 2.08 -23.97
C VAL A 142 5.12 2.49 -25.41
N PRO A 143 4.22 3.11 -26.19
CA PRO A 143 4.53 3.54 -27.55
C PRO A 143 5.73 4.51 -27.58
N PRO A 144 6.66 4.37 -28.55
CA PRO A 144 7.74 5.34 -28.72
C PRO A 144 7.21 6.68 -29.23
N GLY A 145 7.92 7.76 -28.92
CA GLY A 145 7.59 9.10 -29.44
C GLY A 145 6.39 9.78 -28.78
N LEU A 146 5.90 9.26 -27.65
CA LEU A 146 4.91 9.98 -26.84
C LEU A 146 5.48 11.32 -26.36
N PRO A 147 4.67 12.40 -26.33
CA PRO A 147 5.07 13.64 -25.65
C PRO A 147 5.46 13.35 -24.20
N PRO A 148 6.47 14.04 -23.65
CA PRO A 148 6.90 13.81 -22.28
C PRO A 148 5.77 14.21 -21.31
N VAL A 149 5.50 13.31 -20.38
CA VAL A 149 4.39 13.38 -19.43
C VAL A 149 4.93 13.10 -18.04
N ILE A 150 4.36 13.74 -17.02
CA ILE A 150 4.79 13.57 -15.63
C ILE A 150 3.60 13.05 -14.81
N PRO A 151 3.71 11.90 -14.12
CA PRO A 151 4.86 10.99 -14.12
C PRO A 151 5.04 10.26 -15.47
N GLU A 152 6.21 9.63 -15.63
CA GLU A 152 6.50 8.76 -16.77
C GLU A 152 5.49 7.59 -16.88
N PRO A 153 5.13 7.15 -18.10
CA PRO A 153 4.12 6.12 -18.34
C PRO A 153 4.30 4.82 -17.56
N LEU A 154 5.50 4.24 -17.59
CA LEU A 154 5.76 2.92 -17.02
C LEU A 154 5.65 2.93 -15.48
N PRO A 155 6.32 3.83 -14.74
CA PRO A 155 6.11 3.95 -13.29
C PRO A 155 4.65 4.21 -12.92
N ALA A 156 3.92 5.02 -13.70
CA ALA A 156 2.51 5.33 -13.44
C ALA A 156 1.61 4.09 -13.55
N LEU A 157 1.79 3.28 -14.60
CA LEU A 157 1.06 2.02 -14.79
C LEU A 157 1.34 1.03 -13.67
N LEU A 158 2.62 0.85 -13.33
CA LEU A 158 3.07 -0.04 -12.27
C LEU A 158 2.52 0.38 -10.89
N ALA A 159 2.55 1.68 -10.57
CA ALA A 159 2.01 2.20 -9.32
C ALA A 159 0.48 2.03 -9.23
N ALA A 160 -0.25 2.28 -10.33
CA ALA A 160 -1.69 2.07 -10.38
C ALA A 160 -2.06 0.59 -10.21
N ARG A 161 -1.32 -0.30 -10.87
CA ARG A 161 -1.46 -1.76 -10.73
C ARG A 161 -1.19 -2.21 -9.29
N HIS A 162 -0.09 -1.75 -8.70
CA HIS A 162 0.29 -2.02 -7.32
C HIS A 162 -0.83 -1.64 -6.33
N ALA A 163 -1.33 -0.40 -6.41
CA ALA A 163 -2.41 0.05 -5.55
C ALA A 163 -3.69 -0.79 -5.72
N ALA A 164 -4.03 -1.15 -6.96
CA ALA A 164 -5.18 -2.00 -7.25
C ALA A 164 -5.04 -3.41 -6.64
N LEU A 165 -3.86 -4.03 -6.76
CA LEU A 165 -3.59 -5.36 -6.21
C LEU A 165 -3.58 -5.35 -4.67
N LEU A 166 -3.00 -4.33 -4.04
CA LEU A 166 -3.09 -4.18 -2.58
C LEU A 166 -4.55 -4.08 -2.11
N LEU A 167 -5.39 -3.28 -2.79
CA LEU A 167 -6.82 -3.15 -2.46
C LEU A 167 -7.61 -4.44 -2.74
N ALA A 168 -7.20 -5.24 -3.73
CA ALA A 168 -7.78 -6.55 -3.99
C ALA A 168 -7.39 -7.62 -2.96
N GLY A 169 -6.35 -7.36 -2.15
CA GLY A 169 -5.77 -8.31 -1.20
C GLY A 169 -4.71 -9.23 -1.80
N ASP A 170 -4.09 -8.85 -2.93
CA ASP A 170 -3.00 -9.59 -3.57
C ASP A 170 -1.66 -8.85 -3.41
N ALA A 171 -1.15 -8.82 -2.18
CA ALA A 171 0.13 -8.18 -1.88
C ALA A 171 1.32 -8.92 -2.50
N ALA A 172 1.20 -10.23 -2.71
CA ALA A 172 2.23 -11.04 -3.35
C ALA A 172 2.39 -10.68 -4.83
N GLY A 173 1.28 -10.56 -5.57
CA GLY A 173 1.26 -10.11 -6.96
C GLY A 173 1.70 -8.65 -7.12
N ALA A 174 1.35 -7.78 -6.15
CA ALA A 174 1.83 -6.41 -6.10
C ALA A 174 3.37 -6.36 -5.96
N ARG A 175 3.92 -7.09 -4.99
CA ARG A 175 5.38 -7.21 -4.77
C ARG A 175 6.09 -7.75 -6.00
N ALA A 176 5.59 -8.84 -6.59
CA ALA A 176 6.24 -9.52 -7.72
C ALA A 176 6.36 -8.61 -8.95
N GLY A 177 5.29 -7.88 -9.31
CA GLY A 177 5.31 -6.99 -10.47
C GLY A 177 6.28 -5.82 -10.31
N ILE A 178 6.33 -5.21 -9.12
CA ILE A 178 7.26 -4.11 -8.85
C ILE A 178 8.71 -4.60 -8.79
N ALA A 179 8.97 -5.73 -8.11
CA ALA A 179 10.31 -6.29 -8.01
C ALA A 179 10.89 -6.63 -9.39
N ALA A 180 10.07 -7.18 -10.30
CA ALA A 180 10.49 -7.44 -11.67
C ALA A 180 10.91 -6.16 -12.42
N ALA A 181 10.20 -5.05 -12.20
CA ALA A 181 10.54 -3.77 -12.82
C ALA A 181 11.80 -3.12 -12.21
N VAL A 182 11.96 -3.18 -10.89
CA VAL A 182 13.13 -2.60 -10.18
C VAL A 182 14.42 -3.37 -10.49
N HIS A 183 14.32 -4.68 -10.71
CA HIS A 183 15.45 -5.57 -10.99
C HIS A 183 15.57 -5.97 -12.47
N GLY A 184 14.80 -5.33 -13.36
CA GLY A 184 14.85 -5.59 -14.79
C GLY A 184 16.17 -5.15 -15.45
N GLU A 185 16.43 -5.67 -16.64
CA GLU A 185 17.57 -5.27 -17.47
C GLU A 185 17.08 -4.59 -18.77
N PRO A 186 17.54 -3.37 -19.09
CA PRO A 186 18.41 -2.51 -18.27
C PRO A 186 17.69 -1.99 -17.02
N PRO A 187 18.41 -1.69 -15.93
CA PRO A 187 17.79 -1.14 -14.73
C PRO A 187 17.16 0.22 -15.01
N PRO A 188 16.05 0.56 -14.32
CA PRO A 188 15.42 1.88 -14.46
C PRO A 188 16.36 2.99 -14.00
N SER A 189 16.14 4.20 -14.52
CA SER A 189 16.83 5.39 -14.03
C SER A 189 16.59 5.58 -12.53
N ARG A 190 17.49 6.29 -11.83
CA ARG A 190 17.30 6.57 -10.39
C ARG A 190 15.95 7.26 -10.12
N GLY A 191 15.54 8.19 -10.99
CA GLY A 191 14.27 8.91 -10.89
C GLY A 191 13.04 8.01 -11.03
N ASP A 192 13.11 6.99 -11.89
CA ASP A 192 12.01 6.02 -12.09
C ASP A 192 12.01 4.91 -11.03
N ARG A 193 13.19 4.59 -10.50
CA ARG A 193 13.38 3.55 -9.50
C ARG A 193 12.80 3.91 -8.14
N ALA A 194 13.02 5.13 -7.65
CA ALA A 194 12.64 5.51 -6.29
C ALA A 194 11.12 5.43 -6.01
N PRO A 195 10.22 5.86 -6.92
CA PRO A 195 8.78 5.63 -6.76
C PRO A 195 8.38 4.15 -6.71
N LEU A 196 9.10 3.30 -7.46
CA LEU A 196 8.87 1.85 -7.47
C LEU A 196 9.38 1.20 -6.18
N GLU A 197 10.52 1.63 -5.64
CA GLU A 197 11.02 1.17 -4.33
C GLU A 197 10.03 1.51 -3.20
N LEU A 198 9.39 2.68 -3.25
CA LEU A 198 8.32 3.04 -2.32
C LEU A 198 7.11 2.09 -2.43
N CYS A 199 6.68 1.76 -3.65
CA CYS A 199 5.61 0.77 -3.87
C CYS A 199 6.02 -0.60 -3.30
N LEU A 200 7.26 -1.02 -3.55
CA LEU A 200 7.79 -2.29 -3.02
C LEU A 200 7.79 -2.28 -1.49
N ALA A 201 8.22 -1.19 -0.84
CA ALA A 201 8.17 -1.05 0.61
C ALA A 201 6.75 -1.26 1.17
N GLN A 202 5.73 -0.68 0.54
CA GLN A 202 4.32 -0.85 0.94
C GLN A 202 3.83 -2.29 0.79
N ALA A 203 4.23 -2.98 -0.28
CA ALA A 203 3.91 -4.39 -0.49
C ALA A 203 4.58 -5.28 0.55
N GLU A 204 5.88 -5.07 0.81
CA GLU A 204 6.64 -5.78 1.83
C GLU A 204 6.04 -5.55 3.23
N ARG A 205 5.65 -4.32 3.57
CA ARG A 205 4.94 -4.02 4.83
C ARG A 205 3.66 -4.84 4.96
N THR A 206 2.88 -4.92 3.89
CA THR A 206 1.60 -5.63 3.86
C THR A 206 1.80 -7.15 4.01
N LEU A 207 2.91 -7.68 3.47
CA LEU A 207 3.35 -9.07 3.62
C LEU A 207 4.03 -9.34 4.98
N GLY A 208 4.14 -8.35 5.86
CA GLY A 208 4.77 -8.48 7.18
C GLY A 208 6.29 -8.42 7.17
N ALA A 209 6.95 -8.18 6.03
CA ALA A 209 8.39 -8.03 5.93
C ALA A 209 8.83 -6.62 6.38
N VAL A 210 8.58 -6.29 7.65
CA VAL A 210 8.73 -4.94 8.22
C VAL A 210 10.18 -4.42 8.14
N ALA A 211 11.18 -5.28 8.34
CA ALA A 211 12.57 -4.85 8.28
C ALA A 211 13.03 -4.62 6.83
N ALA A 212 12.60 -5.48 5.90
CA ALA A 212 12.82 -5.27 4.46
C ALA A 212 12.15 -3.99 3.96
N ALA A 213 10.87 -3.79 4.30
CA ALA A 213 10.12 -2.59 3.98
C ALA A 213 10.79 -1.32 4.52
N THR A 214 11.32 -1.36 5.75
CA THR A 214 12.04 -0.23 6.35
C THR A 214 13.27 0.16 5.54
N ARG A 215 14.06 -0.81 5.06
CA ARG A 215 15.24 -0.50 4.23
C ARG A 215 14.84 0.15 2.91
N LEU A 216 13.83 -0.40 2.24
CA LEU A 216 13.31 0.12 0.97
C LEU A 216 12.72 1.53 1.13
N ALA A 217 11.91 1.76 2.17
CA ALA A 217 11.32 3.06 2.44
C ALA A 217 12.38 4.13 2.76
N ARG A 218 13.47 3.77 3.45
CA ARG A 218 14.58 4.71 3.73
C ARG A 218 15.34 5.09 2.45
N SER A 219 15.61 4.11 1.59
CA SER A 219 16.22 4.33 0.27
C SER A 219 15.35 5.28 -0.57
N ALA A 220 14.05 4.95 -0.67
CA ALA A 220 13.11 5.75 -1.44
C ALA A 220 12.94 7.16 -0.86
N GLU A 221 12.86 7.34 0.46
CA GLU A 221 12.69 8.66 1.07
C GLU A 221 13.87 9.60 0.77
N HIS A 222 15.10 9.08 0.83
CA HIS A 222 16.31 9.80 0.49
C HIS A 222 16.32 10.22 -0.99
N ASP A 223 16.00 9.30 -1.90
CA ASP A 223 16.03 9.53 -3.34
C ASP A 223 14.87 10.41 -3.84
N LEU A 224 13.75 10.42 -3.11
CA LEU A 224 12.57 11.23 -3.42
C LEU A 224 12.63 12.62 -2.79
N ALA A 225 13.71 12.98 -2.07
CA ALA A 225 13.86 14.30 -1.46
C ALA A 225 13.63 15.44 -2.47
N GLY A 226 12.82 16.42 -2.09
CA GLY A 226 12.44 17.53 -2.96
C GLY A 226 11.33 17.23 -3.98
N THR A 227 10.83 15.99 -4.03
CA THR A 227 9.66 15.62 -4.84
C THR A 227 8.39 15.57 -4.00
N TRP A 228 7.22 15.63 -4.65
CA TRP A 228 5.91 15.47 -3.99
C TRP A 228 5.69 14.07 -3.37
N LEU A 229 6.48 13.06 -3.77
CA LEU A 229 6.42 11.71 -3.21
C LEU A 229 7.23 11.57 -1.91
N HIS A 230 8.10 12.54 -1.58
CA HIS A 230 8.87 12.52 -0.33
C HIS A 230 7.96 12.38 0.90
N ALA A 231 6.84 13.12 0.93
CA ALA A 231 5.86 13.04 2.01
C ALA A 231 5.26 11.65 2.18
N VAL A 232 5.08 10.93 1.07
CA VAL A 232 4.55 9.56 1.06
C VAL A 232 5.58 8.59 1.61
N ALA A 233 6.85 8.73 1.21
CA ALA A 233 7.94 7.91 1.72
C ALA A 233 8.19 8.15 3.22
N ALA A 234 8.17 9.41 3.67
CA ALA A 234 8.24 9.76 5.09
C ALA A 234 7.06 9.18 5.89
N GLY A 235 5.84 9.21 5.33
CA GLY A 235 4.67 8.59 5.96
C GLY A 235 4.78 7.06 6.05
N GLU A 236 5.32 6.41 5.03
CA GLU A 236 5.58 4.96 5.05
C GLU A 236 6.64 4.61 6.12
N LEU A 237 7.69 5.42 6.28
CA LEU A 237 8.65 5.27 7.39
C LEU A 237 7.99 5.45 8.75
N ALA A 238 7.11 6.44 8.91
CA ALA A 238 6.35 6.64 10.13
C ALA A 238 5.48 5.42 10.48
N HIS A 239 4.83 4.83 9.47
CA HIS A 239 4.04 3.62 9.65
C HIS A 239 4.93 2.45 10.10
N LEU A 240 6.06 2.22 9.43
CA LEU A 240 6.98 1.12 9.74
C LEU A 240 7.64 1.28 11.11
N ALA A 241 8.04 2.50 11.49
CA ALA A 241 8.53 2.81 12.84
C ALA A 241 7.44 2.53 13.89
N ALA A 242 6.19 2.93 13.61
CA ALA A 242 5.08 2.65 14.50
C ALA A 242 4.81 1.14 14.66
N LEU A 243 4.91 0.37 13.58
CA LEU A 243 4.78 -1.10 13.61
C LEU A 243 5.92 -1.77 14.39
N ARG A 244 7.12 -1.18 14.44
CA ARG A 244 8.25 -1.66 15.26
C ARG A 244 8.17 -1.21 16.73
N GLY A 245 7.24 -0.30 17.05
CA GLY A 245 7.13 0.32 18.37
C GLY A 245 8.16 1.41 18.65
N ASP A 246 8.83 1.93 17.62
CA ASP A 246 9.77 3.05 17.73
C ASP A 246 9.01 4.38 17.67
N ARG A 247 8.63 4.88 18.84
CA ARG A 247 7.82 6.10 18.95
C ARG A 247 8.55 7.35 18.45
N ALA A 248 9.84 7.48 18.76
CA ALA A 248 10.60 8.68 18.41
C ALA A 248 10.75 8.80 16.89
N GLU A 249 11.17 7.72 16.23
CA GLU A 249 11.29 7.68 14.76
C GLU A 249 9.91 7.88 14.09
N ALA A 250 8.86 7.28 14.65
CA ALA A 250 7.52 7.40 14.07
C ALA A 250 6.96 8.83 14.14
N GLU A 251 7.15 9.53 15.26
CA GLU A 251 6.72 10.93 15.42
C GLU A 251 7.51 11.88 14.51
N GLU A 252 8.83 11.68 14.40
CA GLU A 252 9.70 12.48 13.53
C GLU A 252 9.33 12.31 12.04
N ALA A 253 9.21 11.07 11.58
CA ALA A 253 8.86 10.75 10.20
C ALA A 253 7.43 11.24 9.85
N LEU A 254 6.47 11.13 10.78
CA LEU A 254 5.12 11.66 10.57
C LEU A 254 5.12 13.20 10.47
N ALA A 255 5.96 13.88 11.26
CA ALA A 255 6.13 15.32 11.15
C ALA A 255 6.74 15.72 9.79
N ALA A 256 7.72 14.96 9.29
CA ALA A 256 8.26 15.15 7.95
C ALA A 256 7.21 14.96 6.85
N ALA A 257 6.42 13.88 6.94
CA ALA A 257 5.32 13.60 6.01
C ALA A 257 4.31 14.76 5.97
N ARG A 258 3.93 15.31 7.13
CA ARG A 258 2.99 16.45 7.22
C ARG A 258 3.54 17.72 6.60
N ARG A 259 4.85 18.01 6.73
CA ARG A 259 5.48 19.20 6.13
C ARG A 259 5.46 19.15 4.61
N GLY A 260 5.55 17.96 4.02
CA GLY A 260 5.55 17.77 2.56
C GLY A 260 4.18 17.49 1.94
N ALA A 261 3.09 17.50 2.72
CA ALA A 261 1.77 17.16 2.23
C ALA A 261 1.27 18.18 1.19
N SER A 262 0.74 17.70 0.07
CA SER A 262 0.23 18.53 -1.03
C SER A 262 -1.23 18.19 -1.37
N PRO A 263 -2.13 19.18 -1.49
CA PRO A 263 -3.51 18.97 -1.95
C PRO A 263 -3.60 18.36 -3.36
N ALA A 264 -2.60 18.61 -4.21
CA ALA A 264 -2.52 18.10 -5.58
C ALA A 264 -2.39 16.57 -5.66
N ALA A 265 -1.92 15.93 -4.59
CA ALA A 265 -1.64 14.50 -4.54
C ALA A 265 -2.44 13.82 -3.42
N ARG A 266 -3.74 14.15 -3.29
CA ARG A 266 -4.59 13.68 -2.17
C ARG A 266 -4.60 12.17 -1.98
N LEU A 267 -4.71 11.37 -3.04
CA LEU A 267 -4.66 9.91 -2.94
C LEU A 267 -3.31 9.43 -2.43
N ALA A 268 -2.22 10.04 -2.88
CA ALA A 268 -0.89 9.72 -2.38
C ALA A 268 -0.72 10.17 -0.90
N GLY A 269 -1.29 11.31 -0.54
CA GLY A 269 -1.35 11.79 0.84
C GLY A 269 -2.05 10.83 1.79
N PHE A 270 -3.08 10.11 1.35
CA PHE A 270 -3.72 9.08 2.18
C PHE A 270 -2.77 7.94 2.54
N TRP A 271 -1.82 7.56 1.68
CA TRP A 271 -0.79 6.58 2.05
C TRP A 271 0.05 7.05 3.24
N ALA A 272 0.41 8.34 3.28
CA ALA A 272 1.12 8.91 4.41
C ALA A 272 0.26 9.02 5.67
N GLU A 273 -1.01 9.44 5.51
CA GLU A 273 -1.95 9.60 6.63
C GLU A 273 -2.31 8.27 7.30
N LEU A 274 -2.18 7.12 6.62
CA LEU A 274 -2.38 5.81 7.25
C LEU A 274 -1.43 5.55 8.43
N ALA A 275 -0.28 6.24 8.51
CA ALA A 275 0.61 6.14 9.67
C ALA A 275 0.05 6.83 10.93
N GLU A 276 -0.72 7.91 10.76
CA GLU A 276 -1.15 8.78 11.85
C GLU A 276 -1.90 8.03 12.99
N PRO A 277 -2.89 7.16 12.71
CA PRO A 277 -3.56 6.38 13.74
C PRO A 277 -2.61 5.48 14.56
N TRP A 278 -1.58 4.94 13.92
CA TRP A 278 -0.60 4.06 14.57
C TRP A 278 0.35 4.85 15.48
N VAL A 279 0.80 6.04 15.04
CA VAL A 279 1.59 6.94 15.88
C VAL A 279 0.78 7.40 17.09
N ILE A 280 -0.50 7.78 16.88
CA ILE A 280 -1.41 8.13 17.98
C ILE A 280 -1.61 6.93 18.93
N ALA A 281 -1.74 5.71 18.40
CA ALA A 281 -1.87 4.53 19.24
C ALA A 281 -0.65 4.28 20.15
N LEU A 282 0.57 4.54 19.66
CA LEU A 282 1.79 4.47 20.47
C LEU A 282 1.89 5.59 21.51
N ARG A 283 1.38 6.78 21.17
CA ARG A 283 1.46 7.97 22.01
C ARG A 283 0.43 7.98 23.13
N ASP A 284 -0.82 7.76 22.75
CA ASP A 284 -2.03 8.05 23.53
C ASP A 284 -2.86 6.77 23.79
N GLY A 285 -2.43 5.63 23.26
CA GLY A 285 -3.08 4.34 23.43
C GLY A 285 -4.03 3.96 22.30
N GLN A 286 -4.35 2.66 22.26
CA GLN A 286 -5.11 1.99 21.21
C GLN A 286 -6.47 2.63 20.89
N ALA A 287 -7.21 3.08 21.91
CA ALA A 287 -8.52 3.69 21.71
C ALA A 287 -8.44 5.04 20.97
N ALA A 288 -7.43 5.85 21.27
CA ALA A 288 -7.17 7.11 20.58
C ALA A 288 -6.77 6.86 19.11
N GLY A 289 -5.89 5.89 18.88
CA GLY A 289 -5.52 5.46 17.53
C GLY A 289 -6.71 4.98 16.71
N ALA A 290 -7.58 4.14 17.28
CA ALA A 290 -8.79 3.67 16.62
C ALA A 290 -9.77 4.81 16.27
N ALA A 291 -9.90 5.82 17.15
CA ALA A 291 -10.71 7.00 16.86
C ALA A 291 -10.11 7.83 15.71
N ALA A 292 -8.79 7.98 15.67
CA ALA A 292 -8.09 8.65 14.58
C ALA A 292 -8.23 7.91 13.25
N ALA A 293 -8.12 6.57 13.24
CA ALA A 293 -8.37 5.74 12.06
C ALA A 293 -9.81 5.89 11.53
N LEU A 294 -10.79 5.99 12.43
CA LEU A 294 -12.18 6.20 12.04
C LEU A 294 -12.39 7.60 11.44
N ALA A 295 -11.73 8.61 11.98
CA ALA A 295 -11.75 9.96 11.41
C ALA A 295 -11.09 10.00 10.03
N LEU A 296 -9.97 9.31 9.85
CA LEU A 296 -9.30 9.16 8.56
C LEU A 296 -10.21 8.47 7.53
N ALA A 297 -10.89 7.39 7.91
CA ALA A 297 -11.87 6.72 7.05
C ALA A 297 -13.01 7.68 6.62
N GLY A 298 -13.49 8.53 7.52
CA GLY A 298 -14.47 9.57 7.21
C GLY A 298 -13.97 10.57 6.17
N ARG A 299 -12.71 11.03 6.29
CA ARG A 299 -12.08 11.91 5.28
C ARG A 299 -11.90 11.23 3.94
N ALA A 300 -11.45 9.96 3.93
CA ALA A 300 -11.32 9.17 2.72
C ALA A 300 -12.66 8.99 2.00
N ARG A 301 -13.72 8.68 2.75
CA ARG A 301 -15.09 8.59 2.22
C ARG A 301 -15.57 9.91 1.62
N ALA A 302 -15.37 11.03 2.33
CA ALA A 302 -15.77 12.35 1.85
C ALA A 302 -15.03 12.75 0.56
N ALA A 303 -13.77 12.30 0.41
CA ALA A 303 -12.98 12.48 -0.80
C ALA A 303 -13.30 11.47 -1.92
N GLY A 304 -14.25 10.53 -1.73
CA GLY A 304 -14.57 9.48 -2.70
C GLY A 304 -13.48 8.41 -2.86
N ALA A 305 -12.51 8.37 -1.96
CA ALA A 305 -11.37 7.45 -1.96
C ALA A 305 -11.71 6.17 -1.16
N HIS A 306 -12.65 5.35 -1.66
CA HIS A 306 -13.18 4.22 -0.90
C HIS A 306 -12.15 3.10 -0.66
N GLY A 307 -11.09 3.02 -1.47
CA GLY A 307 -9.97 2.11 -1.20
C GLY A 307 -9.24 2.49 0.09
N PHE A 308 -8.97 3.78 0.31
CA PHE A 308 -8.39 4.26 1.56
C PHE A 308 -9.37 4.24 2.72
N GLU A 309 -10.68 4.41 2.46
CA GLU A 309 -11.72 4.16 3.47
C GLU A 309 -11.62 2.71 3.99
N LEU A 310 -11.51 1.73 3.09
CA LEU A 310 -11.32 0.32 3.44
C LEU A 310 -10.08 0.10 4.32
N LEU A 311 -8.92 0.61 3.90
CA LEU A 311 -7.67 0.46 4.65
C LEU A 311 -7.75 1.09 6.06
N ALA A 312 -8.24 2.32 6.15
CA ALA A 312 -8.37 3.03 7.42
C ALA A 312 -9.39 2.34 8.36
N LEU A 313 -10.50 1.82 7.84
CA LEU A 313 -11.46 1.05 8.63
C LEU A 313 -10.88 -0.28 9.12
N HIS A 314 -10.03 -0.94 8.33
CA HIS A 314 -9.33 -2.13 8.83
C HIS A 314 -8.36 -1.76 9.95
N ASP A 315 -7.67 -0.62 9.88
CA ASP A 315 -6.84 -0.14 10.99
C ASP A 315 -7.66 0.21 12.24
N VAL A 316 -8.93 0.66 12.10
CA VAL A 316 -9.85 0.76 13.25
C VAL A 316 -10.00 -0.61 13.92
N VAL A 317 -10.22 -1.67 13.17
CA VAL A 317 -10.41 -3.04 13.71
C VAL A 317 -9.13 -3.55 14.38
N ARG A 318 -7.96 -3.24 13.81
CA ARG A 318 -6.66 -3.65 14.36
C ARG A 318 -6.32 -2.93 15.67
N LEU A 319 -6.76 -1.68 15.82
CA LEU A 319 -6.46 -0.83 16.98
C LEU A 319 -7.57 -0.81 18.04
N ALA A 320 -8.84 -0.98 17.68
CA ALA A 320 -9.96 -0.74 18.58
C ALA A 320 -10.07 -1.80 19.68
N PRO A 321 -10.47 -1.41 20.90
CA PRO A 321 -10.92 -2.37 21.90
C PRO A 321 -12.15 -3.18 21.37
N PRO A 322 -12.27 -4.47 21.73
CA PRO A 322 -13.44 -5.28 21.39
C PRO A 322 -14.74 -4.63 21.84
N ARG A 323 -15.82 -4.78 21.06
CA ARG A 323 -17.15 -4.21 21.35
C ARG A 323 -17.18 -2.68 21.56
N SER A 324 -16.16 -1.95 21.13
CA SER A 324 -16.16 -0.48 21.20
C SER A 324 -17.03 0.16 20.10
N ILE A 325 -17.40 1.43 20.29
CA ILE A 325 -18.17 2.19 19.27
C ILE A 325 -17.42 2.26 17.93
N PRO A 326 -16.10 2.60 17.88
CA PRO A 326 -15.37 2.60 16.62
C PRO A 326 -15.40 1.25 15.90
N CYS A 327 -15.21 0.15 16.64
CA CYS A 327 -15.26 -1.20 16.08
C CYS A 327 -16.64 -1.53 15.47
N ARG A 328 -17.75 -1.21 16.15
CA ARG A 328 -19.11 -1.40 15.59
C ARG A 328 -19.35 -0.59 14.32
N ARG A 329 -18.92 0.69 14.32
CA ARG A 329 -19.04 1.56 13.13
C ARG A 329 -18.23 1.01 11.96
N ALA A 330 -17.00 0.53 12.22
CA ALA A 330 -16.17 -0.10 11.22
C ALA A 330 -16.80 -1.39 10.69
N ALA A 331 -17.37 -2.24 11.55
CA ALA A 331 -18.05 -3.47 11.13
C ALA A 331 -19.23 -3.22 10.19
N THR A 332 -20.09 -2.24 10.49
CA THR A 332 -21.18 -1.85 9.58
C THR A 332 -20.64 -1.41 8.23
N ARG A 333 -19.69 -0.48 8.23
CA ARG A 333 -19.22 0.11 6.96
C ARG A 333 -18.38 -0.85 6.12
N LEU A 334 -17.56 -1.69 6.76
CA LEU A 334 -16.80 -2.74 6.06
C LEU A 334 -17.72 -3.80 5.45
N ALA A 335 -18.88 -4.08 6.06
CA ALA A 335 -19.87 -4.97 5.46
C ALA A 335 -20.41 -4.43 4.12
N ASP A 336 -20.70 -3.12 4.04
CA ASP A 336 -21.10 -2.48 2.78
C ASP A 336 -19.98 -2.57 1.73
N LEU A 337 -18.74 -2.25 2.15
CA LEU A 337 -17.58 -2.27 1.24
C LEU A 337 -17.27 -3.69 0.75
N ALA A 338 -17.45 -4.72 1.57
CA ALA A 338 -17.24 -6.12 1.19
C ALA A 338 -18.18 -6.59 0.06
N VAL A 339 -19.34 -5.95 -0.11
CA VAL A 339 -20.26 -6.19 -1.24
C VAL A 339 -19.81 -5.41 -2.47
N ALA A 340 -19.33 -4.18 -2.29
CA ALA A 340 -19.00 -3.26 -3.38
C ALA A 340 -17.59 -3.45 -3.97
N PHE A 341 -16.65 -4.01 -3.22
CA PHE A 341 -15.25 -4.17 -3.63
C PHE A 341 -14.96 -5.56 -4.19
N GLU A 342 -14.28 -5.58 -5.33
CA GLU A 342 -13.61 -6.75 -5.87
C GLU A 342 -12.38 -7.11 -5.03
N GLY A 343 -12.17 -8.40 -4.83
CA GLY A 343 -11.05 -8.91 -4.03
C GLY A 343 -11.47 -9.51 -2.70
N ASP A 344 -10.49 -10.01 -1.97
CA ASP A 344 -10.72 -10.74 -0.71
C ASP A 344 -10.42 -9.85 0.52
N LEU A 345 -9.65 -8.76 0.36
CA LEU A 345 -9.30 -7.85 1.45
C LEU A 345 -10.54 -7.29 2.16
N ALA A 346 -11.51 -6.74 1.41
CA ALA A 346 -12.71 -6.14 1.99
C ALA A 346 -13.54 -7.16 2.78
N LYS A 347 -13.62 -8.40 2.27
CA LYS A 347 -14.35 -9.51 2.91
C LYS A 347 -13.65 -9.96 4.20
N ALA A 348 -12.33 -10.13 4.16
CA ALA A 348 -11.53 -10.50 5.32
C ALA A 348 -11.59 -9.42 6.41
N ALA A 349 -11.43 -8.14 6.03
CA ALA A 349 -11.56 -7.01 6.94
C ALA A 349 -12.97 -6.93 7.57
N ALA A 350 -14.03 -7.15 6.79
CA ALA A 350 -15.40 -7.18 7.30
C ALA A 350 -15.66 -8.35 8.27
N ALA A 351 -15.09 -9.54 7.99
CA ALA A 351 -15.18 -10.69 8.88
C ALA A 351 -14.46 -10.43 10.21
N HIS A 352 -13.25 -9.86 10.16
CA HIS A 352 -12.48 -9.44 11.33
C HIS A 352 -13.25 -8.40 12.16
N ALA A 353 -13.78 -7.36 11.50
CA ALA A 353 -14.55 -6.30 12.15
C ALA A 353 -15.79 -6.84 12.85
N ARG A 354 -16.56 -7.71 12.19
CA ARG A 354 -17.76 -8.34 12.76
C ARG A 354 -17.43 -9.16 13.99
N ALA A 355 -16.37 -9.97 13.92
CA ALA A 355 -15.93 -10.80 15.03
C ALA A 355 -15.51 -9.96 16.24
N LEU A 356 -14.75 -8.89 16.02
CA LEU A 356 -14.32 -7.96 17.07
C LEU A 356 -15.48 -7.16 17.67
N ALA A 357 -16.45 -6.77 16.84
CA ALA A 357 -17.64 -6.03 17.27
C ALA A 357 -18.57 -6.88 18.13
N ALA A 358 -18.71 -8.17 17.80
CA ALA A 358 -19.42 -9.14 18.63
C ALA A 358 -18.63 -9.52 19.90
N GLY A 359 -17.30 -9.40 19.85
CA GLY A 359 -16.41 -9.95 20.86
C GLY A 359 -16.51 -11.48 20.87
N ASP A 360 -16.46 -12.08 19.67
CA ASP A 360 -16.52 -13.53 19.46
C ASP A 360 -15.09 -14.05 19.15
N PRO A 361 -14.46 -14.77 20.10
CA PRO A 361 -13.11 -15.30 19.91
C PRO A 361 -13.02 -16.43 18.87
N ALA A 362 -14.09 -17.20 18.66
CA ALA A 362 -14.11 -18.25 17.64
C ALA A 362 -14.15 -17.62 16.24
N ALA A 363 -14.98 -16.60 16.05
CA ALA A 363 -15.02 -15.83 14.81
C ALA A 363 -13.70 -15.07 14.56
N LEU A 364 -13.03 -14.53 15.59
CA LEU A 364 -11.71 -13.90 15.44
C LEU A 364 -10.64 -14.92 15.04
N THR A 365 -10.71 -16.14 15.57
CA THR A 365 -9.82 -17.23 15.15
C THR A 365 -10.03 -17.59 13.68
N ALA A 366 -11.29 -17.62 13.22
CA ALA A 366 -11.62 -17.82 11.80
C ALA A 366 -11.11 -16.65 10.93
N ALA A 367 -11.31 -15.41 11.37
CA ALA A 367 -10.81 -14.23 10.67
C ALA A 367 -9.27 -14.23 10.57
N SER A 368 -8.57 -14.63 11.63
CA SER A 368 -7.11 -14.83 11.59
C SER A 368 -6.70 -15.81 10.49
N ARG A 369 -7.38 -16.95 10.35
CA ARG A 369 -7.07 -17.93 9.29
C ARG A 369 -7.32 -17.36 7.89
N GLU A 370 -8.41 -16.61 7.72
CA GLU A 370 -8.73 -16.00 6.43
C GLU A 370 -7.71 -14.92 6.04
N LEU A 371 -7.29 -14.08 6.99
CA LEU A 371 -6.23 -13.09 6.78
C LEU A 371 -4.90 -13.75 6.42
N GLU A 372 -4.56 -14.89 7.05
CA GLU A 372 -3.37 -15.67 6.68
C GLU A 372 -3.50 -16.23 5.26
N ARG A 373 -4.67 -16.78 4.89
CA ARG A 373 -4.94 -17.34 3.57
C ARG A 373 -4.72 -16.33 2.44
N ILE A 374 -5.11 -15.07 2.66
CA ILE A 374 -4.93 -13.99 1.68
C ILE A 374 -3.56 -13.29 1.78
N GLY A 375 -2.63 -13.84 2.57
CA GLY A 375 -1.25 -13.34 2.64
C GLY A 375 -1.06 -12.09 3.51
N LEU A 376 -1.91 -11.90 4.53
CA LEU A 376 -1.81 -10.80 5.50
C LEU A 376 -1.39 -11.31 6.89
N PRO A 377 -0.11 -11.68 7.09
CA PRO A 377 0.32 -12.34 8.32
C PRO A 377 0.23 -11.43 9.55
N LEU A 378 0.50 -10.13 9.41
CA LEU A 378 0.45 -9.21 10.54
C LEU A 378 -0.99 -9.00 11.06
N PRO A 379 -1.99 -8.62 10.23
CA PRO A 379 -3.39 -8.62 10.67
C PRO A 379 -3.88 -9.98 11.19
N SER A 380 -3.41 -11.08 10.60
CA SER A 380 -3.73 -12.43 11.06
C SER A 380 -3.24 -12.69 12.49
N ALA A 381 -2.00 -12.28 12.80
CA ALA A 381 -1.41 -12.39 14.13
C ALA A 381 -2.18 -11.55 15.15
N GLU A 382 -2.57 -10.33 14.77
CA GLU A 382 -3.33 -9.41 15.62
C GLU A 382 -4.73 -9.93 15.91
N ALA A 383 -5.43 -10.50 14.92
CA ALA A 383 -6.74 -11.14 15.12
C ALA A 383 -6.65 -12.33 16.09
N ALA A 384 -5.58 -13.13 16.00
CA ALA A 384 -5.33 -14.22 16.94
C ALA A 384 -5.03 -13.70 18.36
N ALA A 385 -4.27 -12.62 18.49
CA ALA A 385 -4.00 -11.97 19.78
C ALA A 385 -5.29 -11.42 20.41
N GLN A 386 -6.14 -10.76 19.62
CA GLN A 386 -7.46 -10.28 20.08
C GLN A 386 -8.37 -11.43 20.52
N ALA A 387 -8.35 -12.58 19.81
CA ALA A 387 -9.06 -13.78 20.24
C ALA A 387 -8.55 -14.31 21.58
N ALA A 388 -7.22 -14.35 21.76
CA ALA A 388 -6.60 -14.76 23.01
C ALA A 388 -7.00 -13.85 24.18
N ASP A 389 -6.95 -12.53 23.99
CA ASP A 389 -7.36 -11.54 25.00
C ASP A 389 -8.81 -11.77 25.46
N LEU A 390 -9.74 -12.02 24.52
CA LEU A 390 -11.14 -12.32 24.85
C LEU A 390 -11.32 -13.66 25.58
N LEU A 391 -10.57 -14.69 25.19
CA LEU A 391 -10.64 -16.00 25.83
C LEU A 391 -10.07 -15.96 27.26
N VAL A 392 -8.99 -15.21 27.48
CA VAL A 392 -8.44 -14.96 28.82
C VAL A 392 -9.46 -14.23 29.68
N ALA A 393 -10.06 -13.15 29.16
CA ALA A 393 -11.10 -12.41 29.87
C ALA A 393 -12.33 -13.26 30.22
N ALA A 394 -12.62 -14.29 29.42
CA ALA A 394 -13.70 -15.25 29.65
C ALA A 394 -13.29 -16.47 30.51
N GLY A 395 -12.07 -16.53 31.04
CA GLY A 395 -11.57 -17.66 31.84
C GLY A 395 -11.35 -18.96 31.05
N ARG A 396 -11.24 -18.90 29.71
CA ARG A 396 -11.11 -20.06 28.82
C ARG A 396 -9.64 -20.33 28.49
N GLU A 397 -8.88 -20.85 29.46
CA GLU A 397 -7.42 -20.96 29.36
C GLU A 397 -6.90 -21.83 28.20
N VAL A 398 -7.47 -23.01 27.98
CA VAL A 398 -6.99 -23.96 26.95
C VAL A 398 -7.07 -23.35 25.54
N PRO A 399 -8.24 -22.87 25.07
CA PRO A 399 -8.31 -22.20 23.77
C PRO A 399 -7.54 -20.87 23.76
N ALA A 400 -7.44 -20.15 24.88
CA ALA A 400 -6.62 -18.93 24.96
C ALA A 400 -5.14 -19.23 24.65
N ARG A 401 -4.58 -20.31 25.22
CA ARG A 401 -3.21 -20.74 24.94
C ARG A 401 -3.00 -21.04 23.45
N ALA A 402 -3.94 -21.70 22.80
CA ALA A 402 -3.86 -21.99 21.37
C ALA A 402 -3.90 -20.72 20.51
N ALA A 403 -4.81 -19.79 20.81
CA ALA A 403 -4.90 -18.50 20.11
C ALA A 403 -3.64 -17.65 20.30
N HIS A 404 -3.11 -17.62 21.54
CA HIS A 404 -1.86 -16.93 21.87
C HIS A 404 -0.66 -17.51 21.14
N ALA A 405 -0.53 -18.84 21.11
CA ALA A 405 0.55 -19.52 20.40
C ALA A 405 0.52 -19.22 18.90
N ARG A 406 -0.68 -19.22 18.29
CA ARG A 406 -0.87 -18.80 16.89
C ARG A 406 -0.47 -17.33 16.67
N ALA A 407 -0.88 -16.43 17.55
CA ALA A 407 -0.50 -15.01 17.46
C ALA A 407 1.01 -14.83 17.51
N TRP A 408 1.69 -15.58 18.38
CA TRP A 408 3.15 -15.57 18.47
C TRP A 408 3.81 -16.12 17.20
N TYR A 409 3.36 -17.27 16.71
CA TYR A 409 3.88 -17.90 15.48
C TYR A 409 3.80 -16.95 14.28
N LEU A 410 2.64 -16.34 14.06
CA LEU A 410 2.42 -15.41 12.96
C LEU A 410 3.21 -14.10 13.16
N GLY A 411 3.25 -13.60 14.40
CA GLY A 411 4.02 -12.40 14.73
C GLY A 411 5.53 -12.58 14.51
N ALA A 412 6.08 -13.77 14.77
CA ALA A 412 7.48 -14.10 14.51
C ALA A 412 7.85 -14.01 13.01
N ARG A 413 6.87 -14.20 12.10
CA ARG A 413 7.04 -14.04 10.65
C ARG A 413 6.99 -12.58 10.19
N CYS A 414 6.70 -11.63 11.08
CA CYS A 414 6.50 -10.23 10.75
C CYS A 414 7.75 -9.34 11.02
N GLU A 415 8.95 -9.92 10.91
CA GLU A 415 10.27 -9.24 10.99
C GLU A 415 10.42 -8.19 12.11
N GLY A 416 9.94 -8.51 13.32
CA GLY A 416 10.07 -7.63 14.49
C GLY A 416 8.93 -6.64 14.69
N ALA A 417 7.78 -6.83 14.04
CA ALA A 417 6.56 -6.10 14.36
C ALA A 417 6.18 -6.23 15.86
N ARG A 418 5.84 -5.10 16.49
CA ARG A 418 5.44 -4.96 17.89
C ARG A 418 4.19 -4.10 18.02
N THR A 419 3.18 -4.39 17.20
CA THR A 419 1.91 -3.68 17.25
C THR A 419 1.25 -3.81 18.62
N PRO A 420 0.33 -2.91 19.02
CA PRO A 420 -0.23 -2.95 20.37
C PRO A 420 -0.87 -4.29 20.76
N ALA A 421 -1.46 -5.02 19.82
CA ALA A 421 -1.98 -6.37 20.06
C ALA A 421 -0.85 -7.39 20.28
N LEU A 422 0.24 -7.31 19.49
CA LEU A 422 1.39 -8.21 19.61
C LEU A 422 2.29 -7.90 20.81
N ALA A 423 2.31 -6.66 21.32
CA ALA A 423 3.10 -6.27 22.49
C ALA A 423 2.73 -7.05 23.77
N ARG A 424 1.51 -7.61 23.83
CA ARG A 424 1.03 -8.48 24.92
C ARG A 424 1.31 -9.96 24.68
N VAL A 425 1.57 -10.34 23.44
CA VAL A 425 1.92 -11.71 23.10
C VAL A 425 3.30 -12.03 23.70
N ARG A 426 3.43 -13.23 24.26
CA ARG A 426 4.62 -13.73 24.93
C ARG A 426 5.09 -14.97 24.22
N GLU A 427 6.40 -15.14 24.18
CA GLU A 427 6.98 -16.37 23.67
C GLU A 427 6.51 -17.59 24.50
N PRO A 428 6.02 -18.66 23.86
CA PRO A 428 5.67 -19.89 24.54
C PRO A 428 6.89 -20.51 25.23
N ARG A 429 6.72 -20.93 26.48
CA ARG A 429 7.78 -21.60 27.24
C ARG A 429 7.86 -23.08 26.88
N LEU A 430 8.94 -23.48 26.22
CA LEU A 430 9.32 -24.89 26.07
C LEU A 430 10.15 -25.35 27.28
N THR A 431 10.01 -26.61 27.68
CA THR A 431 10.97 -27.23 28.60
C THR A 431 12.33 -27.37 27.92
N ALA A 432 13.40 -27.54 28.69
CA ALA A 432 14.74 -27.75 28.14
C ALA A 432 14.76 -28.89 27.11
N ARG A 433 14.06 -30.00 27.40
CA ARG A 433 14.01 -31.15 26.51
C ARG A 433 13.15 -30.93 25.27
N GLU A 434 12.02 -30.26 25.42
CA GLU A 434 11.19 -29.87 24.27
C GLU A 434 11.96 -28.92 23.34
N GLY A 435 12.70 -27.96 23.89
CA GLY A 435 13.55 -27.04 23.13
C GLY A 435 14.64 -27.78 22.36
N GLU A 436 15.31 -28.75 22.99
CA GLU A 436 16.33 -29.56 22.34
C GLU A 436 15.76 -30.43 21.20
N VAL A 437 14.63 -31.09 21.42
CA VAL A 437 13.93 -31.88 20.39
C VAL A 437 13.47 -30.97 19.23
N ALA A 438 12.91 -29.80 19.56
CA ALA A 438 12.47 -28.81 18.56
C ALA A 438 13.64 -28.30 17.73
N ALA A 439 14.79 -28.00 18.35
CA ALA A 439 16.00 -27.52 17.69
C ALA A 439 16.58 -28.55 16.71
N LEU A 440 16.66 -29.82 17.11
CA LEU A 440 17.12 -30.89 16.22
C LEU A 440 16.14 -31.14 15.06
N ALA A 441 14.83 -31.08 15.33
CA ALA A 441 13.82 -31.22 14.30
C ALA A 441 13.81 -30.05 13.30
N ALA A 442 14.02 -28.82 13.78
CA ALA A 442 14.21 -27.63 12.94
C ALA A 442 15.49 -27.73 12.09
N GLY A 443 16.53 -28.41 12.61
CA GLY A 443 17.75 -28.75 11.88
C GLY A 443 17.61 -29.87 10.83
N GLY A 444 16.40 -30.40 10.62
CA GLY A 444 16.11 -31.41 9.60
C GLY A 444 16.22 -32.86 10.05
N LEU A 445 16.48 -33.13 11.34
CA LEU A 445 16.58 -34.52 11.82
C LEU A 445 15.19 -35.19 11.92
N SER A 446 15.14 -36.44 11.46
CA SER A 446 13.99 -37.33 11.65
C SER A 446 13.84 -37.73 13.12
N SER A 447 12.63 -38.13 13.53
CA SER A 447 12.39 -38.59 14.91
C SER A 447 13.30 -39.77 15.30
N LYS A 448 13.69 -40.62 14.34
CA LYS A 448 14.66 -41.71 14.55
C LYS A 448 16.07 -41.20 14.86
N GLN A 449 16.55 -40.22 14.09
CA GLN A 449 17.86 -39.61 14.32
C GLN A 449 17.91 -38.83 15.65
N ILE A 450 16.84 -38.12 15.99
CA ILE A 450 16.70 -37.43 17.28
C ILE A 450 16.69 -38.44 18.42
N ALA A 451 15.91 -39.53 18.30
CA ALA A 451 15.83 -40.60 19.30
C ALA A 451 17.21 -41.22 19.57
N ALA A 452 17.95 -41.54 18.51
CA ALA A 452 19.31 -42.07 18.62
C ALA A 452 20.26 -41.06 19.29
N ARG A 453 20.23 -39.78 18.86
CA ARG A 453 21.12 -38.73 19.38
C ARG A 453 20.86 -38.40 20.85
N LEU A 454 19.59 -38.45 21.26
CA LEU A 454 19.15 -38.05 22.58
C LEU A 454 18.97 -39.23 23.55
N ALA A 455 19.30 -40.45 23.12
CA ALA A 455 19.07 -41.70 23.87
C ALA A 455 17.61 -41.84 24.37
N MET A 456 16.65 -41.64 23.47
CA MET A 456 15.21 -41.76 23.73
C MET A 456 14.54 -42.74 22.78
N SER A 457 13.32 -43.18 23.09
CA SER A 457 12.50 -43.88 22.09
C SER A 457 11.95 -42.90 21.05
N VAL A 458 11.72 -43.38 19.82
CA VAL A 458 11.06 -42.61 18.75
C VAL A 458 9.70 -42.10 19.23
N ARG A 459 8.93 -42.94 19.93
CA ARG A 459 7.64 -42.58 20.52
C ARG A 459 7.75 -41.39 21.49
N THR A 460 8.81 -41.34 22.29
CA THR A 460 9.02 -40.23 23.23
C THR A 460 9.36 -38.94 22.50
N VAL A 461 10.16 -39.01 21.43
CA VAL A 461 10.44 -37.86 20.55
C VAL A 461 9.15 -37.35 19.90
N ASP A 462 8.32 -38.23 19.35
CA ASP A 462 7.05 -37.85 18.71
C ASP A 462 6.08 -37.21 19.73
N ASN A 463 6.06 -37.69 20.96
CA ASN A 463 5.31 -37.06 22.05
C ASN A 463 5.82 -35.66 22.38
N HIS A 464 7.14 -35.47 22.47
CA HIS A 464 7.74 -34.14 22.65
C HIS A 464 7.40 -33.22 21.48
N LEU A 465 7.51 -33.69 20.23
CA LEU A 465 7.15 -32.89 19.06
C LEU A 465 5.69 -32.48 19.07
N ARG A 466 4.78 -33.38 19.45
CA ARG A 466 3.35 -33.04 19.60
C ARG A 466 3.13 -31.96 20.66
N ALA A 467 3.81 -32.05 21.81
CA ALA A 467 3.73 -31.04 22.86
C ALA A 467 4.31 -29.69 22.39
N VAL A 468 5.44 -29.72 21.67
CA VAL A 468 6.06 -28.54 21.06
C VAL A 468 5.11 -27.89 20.06
N TYR A 469 4.51 -28.65 19.13
CA TYR A 469 3.61 -28.11 18.12
C TYR A 469 2.41 -27.40 18.76
N LEU A 470 1.84 -28.00 19.80
CA LEU A 470 0.77 -27.40 20.56
C LEU A 470 1.20 -26.10 21.27
N LYS A 471 2.38 -26.09 21.89
CA LYS A 471 2.91 -24.92 22.61
C LYS A 471 3.27 -23.77 21.67
N LEU A 472 3.83 -24.07 20.50
CA LEU A 472 4.24 -23.08 19.50
C LEU A 472 3.10 -22.66 18.56
N GLY A 473 1.96 -23.35 18.59
CA GLY A 473 0.79 -23.01 17.77
C GLY A 473 0.97 -23.35 16.30
N ILE A 474 1.81 -24.34 16.00
CA ILE A 474 2.18 -24.75 14.64
C ILE A 474 1.54 -26.09 14.27
N ALA A 475 1.30 -26.31 12.98
CA ALA A 475 0.66 -27.50 12.45
C ALA A 475 1.63 -28.70 12.36
N GLY A 476 2.93 -28.45 12.28
CA GLY A 476 3.91 -29.54 12.16
C GLY A 476 5.36 -29.10 12.00
N ARG A 477 6.19 -30.09 11.62
CA ARG A 477 7.67 -29.96 11.59
C ARG A 477 8.16 -28.85 10.67
N THR A 478 7.53 -28.66 9.51
CA THR A 478 7.95 -27.67 8.49
C THR A 478 7.89 -26.24 9.01
N GLU A 479 7.02 -25.95 9.98
CA GLU A 479 6.84 -24.62 10.54
C GLU A 479 7.85 -24.29 11.65
N LEU A 480 8.57 -25.30 12.19
CA LEU A 480 9.61 -25.09 13.22
C LEU A 480 10.75 -24.19 12.75
N VAL A 481 11.03 -24.16 11.45
CA VAL A 481 12.10 -23.32 10.88
C VAL A 481 11.75 -21.82 10.92
N HIS A 482 10.47 -21.48 10.99
CA HIS A 482 9.99 -20.09 10.95
C HIS A 482 9.95 -19.42 12.33
N VAL A 483 10.04 -20.20 13.40
CA VAL A 483 9.92 -19.73 14.80
C VAL A 483 11.26 -19.51 15.51
N GLY A 484 12.37 -19.61 14.77
CA GLY A 484 13.69 -19.22 15.29
C GLY A 484 14.26 -20.17 16.35
N VAL A 485 13.74 -21.39 16.51
CA VAL A 485 14.35 -22.43 17.36
C VAL A 485 15.69 -22.83 16.71
N ARG A 486 16.78 -22.19 17.16
CA ARG A 486 18.10 -22.39 16.59
C ARG A 486 18.64 -23.79 16.92
N PRO A 487 19.13 -24.55 15.92
CA PRO A 487 19.85 -25.78 16.18
C PRO A 487 21.18 -25.47 16.91
N PRO A 488 21.67 -26.37 17.79
CA PRO A 488 23.02 -26.23 18.33
C PRO A 488 24.05 -26.25 17.20
N SER A 489 25.09 -25.41 17.32
CA SER A 489 26.19 -25.30 16.36
C SER A 489 26.80 -26.67 16.11
N GLY A 490 26.79 -27.16 14.86
CA GLY A 490 27.38 -28.46 14.47
C GLY A 490 26.41 -29.49 13.87
N VAL A 491 25.13 -29.16 13.69
CA VAL A 491 24.20 -30.00 12.93
C VAL A 491 24.31 -29.65 11.44
N GLY A 492 25.00 -30.48 10.67
CA GLY A 492 25.06 -30.34 9.21
C GLY A 492 23.66 -30.44 8.61
N ARG A 493 23.35 -29.56 7.65
CA ARG A 493 22.18 -29.73 6.78
C ARG A 493 22.29 -31.11 6.13
N ALA A 494 21.31 -31.98 6.36
CA ALA A 494 21.18 -33.19 5.57
C ALA A 494 21.04 -32.79 4.08
N PRO A 495 21.63 -33.56 3.14
CA PRO A 495 21.61 -33.25 1.72
C PRO A 495 20.21 -33.15 1.13
#